data_AF-A0A838S3B1-F1
#
_entry.id   AF-A0A838S3B1-F1
#
_cell.length_a   1.000
_cell.length_b   1.000
_cell.length_c   1.000
_cell.angle_alpha   90.00
_cell.angle_beta   90.00
_cell.angle_gamma   90.00
#
_symmetry.space_group_name_H-M   'P 1'
#
loop_
_entity.id
_entity.type
_entity.pdbx_description
1 polymer ?
#
loop_
_entity_poly.entity_id
_entity_poly.type
_entity_poly.pdbx_seq_one_letter_code
_entity_poly.pdbx_strand_id
1 'polypeptide(L)' 'MNPAAVGWALSPLDFQAHAVTEHGNHPIGVLIAHCGHLLPMVVQIEATPPGRPCPACTRVVDPTTTTSQEQHPATEFPLR' A
#
# COMPACT_ATOMS: atom_id res chain seq x y z
N MET A 1 -6.97 0.88 -14.62
CA MET A 1 -5.54 0.93 -14.28
C MET A 1 -5.36 0.05 -13.05
N ASN A 2 -4.59 -1.03 -13.14
CA ASN A 2 -4.33 -1.90 -11.99
C ASN A 2 -3.57 -1.07 -10.94
N PRO A 3 -4.00 -1.00 -9.67
CA PRO A 3 -3.17 -0.37 -8.66
C PRO A 3 -1.83 -1.12 -8.62
N ALA A 4 -0.72 -0.41 -8.83
CA ALA A 4 0.60 -1.01 -8.74
C ALA A 4 0.72 -1.76 -7.40
N ALA A 5 1.20 -3.00 -7.43
CA ALA A 5 1.34 -3.80 -6.23
C ALA A 5 2.24 -3.04 -5.23
N VAL A 6 1.71 -2.81 -4.02
CA VAL A 6 2.45 -2.14 -2.94
C VAL A 6 3.18 -3.21 -2.14
N GLY A 7 4.50 -3.18 -2.19
CA GLY A 7 5.35 -3.92 -1.25
C GLY A 7 5.66 -3.10 -0.01
N TRP A 8 6.19 -3.75 1.02
CA TRP A 8 6.57 -3.13 2.29
C TRP A 8 7.98 -3.51 2.68
N ALA A 9 8.78 -2.54 3.11
CA ALA A 9 10.14 -2.77 3.57
C ALA A 9 10.37 -2.14 4.94
N LEU A 10 11.08 -2.86 5.82
CA LEU A 10 11.49 -2.32 7.12
C LEU A 10 12.74 -1.46 6.94
N SER A 11 12.68 -0.20 7.37
CA SER A 11 13.89 0.63 7.40
C SER A 11 14.75 0.23 8.60
N PRO A 12 16.04 -0.11 8.41
CA PRO A 12 16.94 -0.40 9.52
C PRO A 12 17.30 0.84 10.34
N LEU A 13 16.95 2.05 9.87
CA LEU A 13 17.26 3.32 10.55
C LEU A 13 16.21 3.69 11.59
N ASP A 14 14.93 3.57 11.26
CA ASP A 14 13.82 3.98 12.14
C ASP A 14 12.99 2.79 12.63
N PHE A 15 13.28 1.58 12.18
CA PHE A 15 12.55 0.34 12.48
C PHE A 15 11.05 0.44 12.16
N GLN A 16 10.67 1.27 11.18
CA GLN A 16 9.30 1.38 10.68
C GLN A 16 9.18 0.74 9.30
N ALA A 17 7.98 0.22 9.02
CA ALA A 17 7.65 -0.35 7.72
C ALA A 17 7.21 0.76 6.76
N HIS A 18 7.86 0.82 5.60
CA HIS A 18 7.62 1.81 4.56
C HIS A 18 7.06 1.13 3.31
N ALA A 19 6.01 1.70 2.73
CA ALA A 19 5.41 1.20 1.50
C ALA A 19 6.31 1.52 0.30
N VAL A 20 6.58 0.54 -0.55
CA VAL A 20 7.40 0.65 -1.76
C VAL A 20 6.52 0.25 -2.95
N THR A 21 6.42 1.12 -3.95
CA THR A 21 5.71 0.81 -5.20
C THR A 21 6.72 0.30 -6.22
N GLU A 22 6.45 -0.83 -6.89
CA GLU A 22 7.34 -1.36 -7.94
C GLU A 22 7.57 -0.38 -9.10
N HIS A 23 6.69 0.60 -9.28
CA HIS A 23 6.78 1.63 -10.32
C HIS A 23 7.62 2.85 -9.89
N GLY A 24 8.89 2.62 -9.53
CA GLY A 24 9.85 3.68 -9.23
C GLY A 24 11.14 3.54 -10.05
N ASN A 25 11.59 4.64 -10.67
CA ASN A 25 12.94 4.75 -11.22
C ASN A 25 13.93 4.85 -10.05
N HIS A 26 14.18 3.71 -9.40
CA HIS A 26 15.00 3.63 -8.20
C HIS A 26 16.49 3.80 -8.58
N PRO A 27 17.22 4.72 -7.93
CA PRO A 27 18.67 4.81 -8.10
C PRO A 27 19.33 3.48 -7.72
N ILE A 28 20.48 3.19 -8.33
CA ILE A 28 21.22 1.95 -8.06
C ILE A 28 21.50 1.83 -6.56
N GLY A 29 21.08 0.71 -5.97
CA GLY A 29 21.35 0.37 -4.57
C GLY A 29 20.36 0.93 -3.53
N VAL A 30 19.33 1.68 -3.94
CA VAL A 30 18.31 2.21 -3.02
C VAL A 30 16.90 2.05 -3.58
N LEU A 31 15.95 1.73 -2.70
CA LEU A 31 14.52 1.79 -2.97
C LEU A 31 13.97 3.11 -2.43
N ILE A 32 13.01 3.70 -3.14
CA ILE A 32 12.31 4.91 -2.72
C ILE A 32 10.93 4.49 -2.24
N ALA A 33 10.66 4.65 -0.95
CA ALA A 33 9.34 4.45 -0.39
C ALA A 33 8.35 5.51 -0.91
N HIS A 34 7.05 5.20 -0.84
CA HIS A 34 5.96 6.12 -1.18
C HIS A 34 6.03 7.44 -0.40
N CYS A 35 6.53 7.42 0.83
CA CYS A 35 6.75 8.62 1.64
C CYS A 35 8.01 9.42 1.25
N GLY A 36 8.79 8.97 0.28
CA GLY A 36 10.07 9.54 -0.13
C GLY A 36 11.29 9.03 0.66
N HIS A 37 11.10 8.13 1.62
CA HIS A 37 12.20 7.57 2.41
C HIS A 37 13.10 6.68 1.54
N LEU A 38 14.41 6.83 1.68
CA LEU A 38 15.40 6.02 0.97
C LEU A 38 15.72 4.79 1.81
N LEU A 39 15.45 3.61 1.24
CA LEU A 39 15.73 2.32 1.85
C LEU A 39 16.90 1.68 1.10
N PRO A 40 17.85 1.04 1.77
CA PRO A 40 18.91 0.31 1.06
C PRO A 40 18.31 -0.91 0.35
N MET A 41 18.71 -1.21 -0.89
CA MET A 41 18.11 -2.28 -1.71
C MET A 41 18.29 -3.69 -1.13
N VAL A 42 19.14 -3.85 -0.11
CA VAL A 42 19.32 -5.11 0.62
C VAL A 42 18.17 -5.44 1.57
N VAL A 43 17.24 -4.51 1.81
CA VAL A 43 16.05 -4.80 2.62
C VAL A 43 15.09 -5.70 1.85
N GLN A 44 14.45 -6.62 2.57
CA GLN A 44 13.44 -7.51 2.01
C GLN A 44 12.13 -6.73 1.80
N ILE A 45 11.52 -6.94 0.63
CA ILE A 45 10.18 -6.42 0.31
C ILE A 45 9.16 -7.51 0.61
N GLU A 46 8.20 -7.18 1.46
CA GLU A 46 7.13 -8.05 1.93
C GLU A 46 5.77 -7.61 1.38
N ALA A 47 4.83 -8.54 1.23
CA ALA A 47 3.47 -8.21 0.82
C ALA A 47 2.67 -7.46 1.91
N THR A 48 3.11 -7.56 3.17
CA THR A 48 2.48 -6.90 4.32
C THR A 48 3.54 -6.18 5.15
N PRO A 49 3.20 -5.14 5.94
CA PRO A 49 4.17 -4.41 6.74
C PRO A 49 4.89 -5.32 7.75
N PRO A 50 6.22 -5.53 7.66
CA PRO A 50 6.97 -6.38 8.60
C PRO A 50 7.17 -5.74 9.99
N GLY A 51 6.35 -4.77 10.37
CA GLY A 51 6.48 -3.98 11.59
C GLY A 51 5.48 -2.83 11.64
N ARG A 52 5.72 -1.85 12.53
CA ARG A 52 4.86 -0.67 12.64
C ARG A 52 4.97 0.18 11.36
N PRO A 53 3.88 0.44 10.62
CA PRO A 53 3.94 1.29 9.44
C PRO A 53 4.40 2.70 9.80
N CYS A 54 5.25 3.28 8.95
CA CYS A 54 5.55 4.70 8.98
C CYS A 54 4.23 5.50 8.93
N PRO A 55 4.03 6.55 9.75
CA PRO A 55 2.79 7.32 9.78
C PRO A 55 2.37 7.88 8.41
N ALA A 56 3.35 8.21 7.55
CA ALA A 56 3.09 8.66 6.19
C ALA A 56 2.64 7.53 5.25
N CYS A 57 3.10 6.30 5.49
CA CYS A 57 2.74 5.11 4.72
C CYS A 57 1.47 4.42 5.22
N THR A 58 0.99 4.71 6.45
CA THR A 58 -0.22 4.07 7.01
C THR A 58 -1.45 4.23 6.11
N ARG A 59 -1.55 5.34 5.37
CA ARG A 59 -2.66 5.61 4.43
C ARG A 59 -2.64 4.72 3.18
N VAL A 60 -1.53 4.05 2.91
CA VAL A 60 -1.41 3.08 1.82
C VAL A 60 -2.00 1.71 2.22
N VAL A 61 -2.25 1.50 3.52
CA VAL A 61 -2.83 0.27 4.10
C VAL A 61 -4.36 0.28 4.07
N ASP A 62 -5.04 1.24 3.42
CA ASP A 62 -6.49 1.19 3.27
C ASP A 62 -6.89 0.44 1.99
N PRO A 63 -7.19 -0.88 2.06
CA PRO A 63 -7.85 -1.59 0.96
C PRO A 63 -9.34 -1.21 0.84
N THR A 64 -9.83 -0.21 1.58
CA THR A 64 -11.24 0.22 1.58
C THR A 64 -11.64 1.02 0.34
N THR A 65 -10.86 0.94 -0.75
CA THR A 65 -11.40 1.13 -2.11
C THR A 65 -11.54 -0.21 -2.83
N THR A 66 -11.82 -1.29 -2.09
CA THR A 66 -12.78 -2.27 -2.58
C THR A 66 -14.09 -1.51 -2.68
N THR A 67 -14.51 -1.26 -3.91
CA THR A 67 -15.87 -0.87 -4.26
C THR A 67 -16.87 -1.68 -3.44
N SER A 68 -17.29 -1.16 -2.28
CA SER A 68 -18.66 -1.35 -1.82
C SER A 68 -19.50 -0.59 -2.83
N GLN A 69 -19.78 -1.21 -3.98
CA GLN A 69 -21.11 -1.10 -4.55
C GLN A 69 -22.02 -1.80 -3.56
N GLU A 70 -22.35 -1.08 -2.49
CA GLU A 70 -23.58 -1.32 -1.77
C GLU A 70 -24.68 -0.91 -2.76
N GLN A 71 -25.12 -1.85 -3.59
CA GLN A 71 -26.39 -1.74 -4.29
C GLN A 71 -27.49 -1.79 -3.21
N HIS A 72 -27.79 -0.63 -2.64
CA HIS A 72 -29.03 -0.40 -1.90
C HIS A 72 -30.25 -0.49 -2.86
N PRO A 73 -31.47 -0.71 -2.33
CA PRO A 73 -32.32 -1.85 -2.67
C PRO A 73 -33.26 -1.55 -3.84
N ALA A 74 -33.49 -2.54 -4.71
CA ALA A 74 -34.67 -2.52 -5.58
C ALA A 74 -35.91 -2.77 -4.72
N THR A 75 -36.44 -1.69 -4.14
CA THR A 75 -37.86 -1.65 -3.78
C THR A 75 -38.63 -1.52 -5.08
N GLU A 76 -39.18 -2.63 -5.58
CA GLU A 76 -40.26 -2.57 -6.55
C GLU A 76 -41.43 -3.44 -6.10
N PHE A 77 -42.61 -2.86 -6.30
CA PHE A 77 -43.91 -3.16 -5.71
C PHE A 77 -44.52 -4.52 -6.12
N PRO A 78 -45.53 -5.04 -5.38
CA PRO A 78 -46.18 -6.30 -5.70
C PRO A 78 -47.00 -6.19 -7.00
N LEU A 79 -46.79 -7.13 -7.92
CA LEU A 79 -47.70 -7.35 -9.05
C LEU A 79 -48.94 -8.11 -8.55
N ARG A 80 -50.11 -7.53 -8.86
CA ARG A 80 -51.43 -8.16 -8.77
C ARG A 80 -51.61 -9.23 -9.84
#